data_AF-A0A268NY74-F1
#
_entry.id   AF-A0A268NY74-F1
#
_cell.length_a   1.000
_cell.length_b   1.000
_cell.length_c   1.000
_cell.angle_alpha   90.00
_cell.angle_beta   90.00
_cell.angle_gamma   90.00
#
_symmetry.space_group_name_H-M   'P 1'
#
loop_
_entity.id
_entity.type
_entity.pdbx_description
1 polymer ?
#
loop_
_entity_poly.entity_id
_entity_poly.type
_entity_poly.pdbx_seq_one_letter_code
_entity_poly.pdbx_strand_id
1 'polypeptide(L)'
;MFSLKKSLKTLAKGQFCFLIMTFILLTNVSHWRDPLASWVLILMLIQPGIFLLAFVDGFRTKKAVEVEPEERGSVFSLKGFLKSLWFLAPVLLFMTLTMGHFDRDAVVPFPSALILGFLLVNGFFNFLSLFVPSYVVLFYVANAYDKANTAWSEGFRYIAIYFSGLNAEIQNLLSRFPFYIQRPITLLLCIWYIFAYISIGSLFGW
;
A
#
# COMPACT_ATOMS: atom_id res chain seq x y z
N MET A 1 -26.12 4.58 -8.17
CA MET A 1 -26.09 3.72 -9.38
C MET A 1 -24.71 3.07 -9.48
N PHE A 2 -24.63 1.75 -9.62
CA PHE A 2 -23.35 1.03 -9.73
C PHE A 2 -22.76 1.14 -11.14
N SER A 3 -21.43 1.16 -11.25
CA SER A 3 -20.68 1.39 -12.48
C SER A 3 -19.62 0.31 -12.66
N LEU A 4 -19.99 -0.77 -13.38
CA LEU A 4 -19.11 -1.89 -13.69
C LEU A 4 -17.77 -1.46 -14.30
N LYS A 5 -17.78 -0.47 -15.21
CA LYS A 5 -16.55 0.06 -15.82
C LYS A 5 -15.55 0.62 -14.80
N LYS A 6 -16.01 1.26 -13.72
CA LYS A 6 -15.13 1.80 -12.67
C LYS A 6 -14.58 0.67 -11.82
N SER A 7 -15.47 -0.21 -11.38
CA SER A 7 -15.13 -1.41 -10.62
C SER A 7 -14.06 -2.26 -11.33
N LEU A 8 -14.23 -2.55 -12.62
CA LEU A 8 -13.26 -3.29 -13.42
C LEU A 8 -11.92 -2.56 -13.58
N LYS A 9 -11.93 -1.22 -13.72
CA LYS A 9 -10.69 -0.44 -13.78
C LYS A 9 -9.91 -0.53 -12.47
N THR A 10 -10.59 -0.45 -11.34
CA THR A 10 -9.98 -0.57 -10.00
C THR A 10 -9.50 -1.99 -9.74
N LEU A 11 -10.28 -3.00 -10.16
CA LEU A 11 -9.88 -4.40 -10.14
C LEU A 11 -8.58 -4.61 -10.95
N ALA A 12 -8.52 -4.15 -12.20
CA ALA A 12 -7.35 -4.30 -13.05
C ALA A 12 -6.09 -3.64 -12.45
N LYS A 13 -6.23 -2.44 -11.86
CA LYS A 13 -5.14 -1.78 -11.13
C LYS A 13 -4.69 -2.60 -9.92
N GLY A 14 -5.63 -3.11 -9.12
CA GLY A 14 -5.33 -3.96 -7.97
C GLY A 14 -4.59 -5.23 -8.37
N GLN A 15 -5.04 -5.90 -9.45
CA GLN A 15 -4.36 -7.09 -9.98
C GLN A 15 -2.95 -6.77 -10.49
N PHE A 16 -2.77 -5.62 -11.14
CA PHE A 16 -1.45 -5.19 -11.58
C PHE A 16 -0.50 -4.96 -10.39
N CYS A 17 -0.97 -4.29 -9.33
CA CYS A 17 -0.19 -4.14 -8.09
C CYS A 17 0.13 -5.50 -7.45
N PHE A 18 -0.84 -6.42 -7.41
CA PHE A 18 -0.65 -7.77 -6.90
C PHE A 18 0.43 -8.54 -7.69
N LEU A 19 0.46 -8.41 -9.02
CA LEU A 19 1.50 -9.02 -9.85
C LEU A 19 2.88 -8.47 -9.51
N ILE A 20 3.01 -7.15 -9.30
CA ILE A 20 4.27 -6.53 -8.88
C ILE A 20 4.70 -7.07 -7.51
N MET A 21 3.80 -7.10 -6.53
CA MET A 21 4.11 -7.63 -5.20
C MET A 21 4.52 -9.11 -5.27
N THR A 22 3.82 -9.91 -6.06
CA THR A 22 4.16 -11.33 -6.28
C THR A 22 5.56 -11.47 -6.89
N PHE A 23 5.89 -10.66 -7.90
CA PHE A 23 7.23 -10.68 -8.50
C PHE A 23 8.32 -10.35 -7.47
N ILE A 24 8.10 -9.35 -6.61
CA ILE A 24 9.03 -9.01 -5.52
C ILE A 24 9.16 -10.18 -4.54
N LEU A 25 8.07 -10.85 -4.15
CA LEU A 25 8.14 -12.03 -3.26
C LEU A 25 8.93 -13.18 -3.90
N LEU A 26 8.78 -13.38 -5.21
CA LEU A 26 9.48 -14.44 -5.95
C LEU A 26 11.00 -14.26 -6.01
N THR A 27 11.50 -13.03 -5.87
CA THR A 27 12.95 -12.79 -5.78
C THR A 27 13.60 -13.54 -4.60
N ASN A 28 12.81 -13.85 -3.56
CA ASN A 28 13.24 -14.58 -2.38
C ASN A 28 12.54 -15.93 -2.21
N VAL A 29 12.10 -16.56 -3.30
CA VAL A 29 11.42 -17.88 -3.26
C VAL A 29 12.27 -18.97 -2.60
N SER A 30 13.60 -18.87 -2.69
CA SER A 30 14.54 -19.80 -2.03
C SER A 30 14.53 -19.74 -0.50
N HIS A 31 13.93 -18.68 0.07
CA HIS A 31 13.78 -18.49 1.52
C HIS A 31 12.38 -18.86 2.00
N TRP A 32 11.50 -19.34 1.11
CA TRP A 32 10.16 -19.75 1.51
C TRP A 32 10.21 -21.12 2.18
N ARG A 33 9.52 -21.25 3.32
CA ARG A 33 9.54 -22.47 4.13
C ARG A 33 8.78 -23.63 3.48
N ASP A 34 7.58 -23.36 2.98
CA ASP A 34 6.75 -24.31 2.23
C ASP A 34 6.22 -23.62 0.96
N PRO A 35 6.81 -23.90 -0.22
CA PRO A 35 6.42 -23.24 -1.47
C PRO A 35 4.95 -23.44 -1.85
N LEU A 36 4.35 -24.60 -1.58
CA LEU A 36 3.00 -24.91 -2.04
C LEU A 36 1.96 -24.20 -1.16
N ALA A 37 2.13 -24.28 0.17
CA ALA A 37 1.31 -23.50 1.10
C ALA A 37 1.46 -21.98 0.87
N SER A 38 2.70 -21.53 0.61
CA SER A 38 3.03 -20.14 0.30
C SER A 38 2.24 -19.59 -0.90
N TRP A 39 2.16 -20.35 -1.99
CA TRP A 39 1.40 -19.97 -3.17
C TRP A 39 -0.10 -19.84 -2.90
N VAL A 40 -0.66 -20.80 -2.13
CA VAL A 40 -2.07 -20.76 -1.73
C VAL A 40 -2.36 -19.51 -0.89
N LEU A 41 -1.50 -19.19 0.06
CA LEU A 41 -1.64 -18.01 0.92
C LEU A 41 -1.57 -16.70 0.12
N ILE A 42 -0.58 -16.56 -0.78
CA ILE A 42 -0.43 -15.37 -1.63
C ILE A 42 -1.69 -15.14 -2.49
N LEU A 43 -2.20 -16.19 -3.13
CA LEU A 43 -3.35 -16.10 -4.03
C LEU A 43 -4.66 -15.89 -3.29
N MET A 44 -4.90 -16.57 -2.17
CA MET A 44 -6.20 -16.50 -1.49
C MET A 44 -6.41 -15.23 -0.66
N LEU A 45 -5.34 -14.58 -0.20
CA LEU A 45 -5.47 -13.54 0.83
C LEU A 45 -5.34 -12.11 0.31
N ILE A 46 -4.61 -11.86 -0.77
CA ILE A 46 -4.53 -10.50 -1.34
C ILE A 46 -5.79 -10.17 -2.16
N GLN A 47 -6.43 -11.19 -2.72
CA GLN A 47 -7.60 -11.05 -3.60
C GLN A 47 -8.83 -10.43 -2.91
N PRO A 48 -9.24 -10.83 -1.68
CA PRO A 48 -10.41 -10.26 -1.00
C PRO A 48 -10.35 -8.74 -0.84
N GLY A 49 -9.19 -8.17 -0.50
CA GLY A 49 -9.02 -6.72 -0.38
C GLY A 49 -9.20 -6.01 -1.72
N ILE A 50 -8.63 -6.56 -2.79
CA ILE A 50 -8.78 -6.02 -4.15
C ILE A 50 -10.25 -6.07 -4.60
N PHE A 51 -10.93 -7.20 -4.38
CA PHE A 51 -12.35 -7.34 -4.73
C PHE A 51 -13.23 -6.38 -3.93
N LEU A 52 -12.97 -6.22 -2.62
CA LEU A 52 -13.69 -5.28 -1.78
C LEU A 52 -13.54 -3.85 -2.30
N LEU A 53 -12.31 -3.41 -2.59
CA LEU A 53 -12.05 -2.05 -3.10
C LEU A 53 -12.68 -1.83 -4.50
N ALA A 54 -12.59 -2.82 -5.38
CA ALA A 54 -13.23 -2.77 -6.69
C ALA A 54 -14.76 -2.68 -6.59
N PHE A 55 -15.36 -3.43 -5.66
CA PHE A 55 -16.79 -3.38 -5.39
C PHE A 55 -17.20 -2.00 -4.88
N VAL A 56 -16.48 -1.46 -3.90
CA VAL A 56 -16.77 -0.14 -3.31
C VAL A 56 -16.65 0.98 -4.35
N ASP A 57 -15.60 1.00 -5.18
CA ASP A 57 -15.42 2.03 -6.23
C ASP A 57 -16.46 1.94 -7.35
N GLY A 58 -17.13 0.80 -7.50
CA GLY A 58 -18.24 0.65 -8.43
C GLY A 58 -19.45 1.54 -8.09
N PHE A 59 -19.67 1.92 -6.83
CA PHE A 59 -20.82 2.76 -6.47
C PHE A 59 -20.58 4.22 -6.85
N ARG A 60 -21.50 4.79 -7.66
CA ARG A 60 -21.53 6.24 -7.91
C ARG A 60 -22.14 6.94 -6.71
N THR A 61 -21.28 7.53 -5.89
CA THR A 61 -21.63 8.42 -4.78
C THR A 61 -21.31 9.86 -5.14
N LYS A 62 -22.08 10.82 -4.59
CA LYS A 62 -21.77 12.25 -4.73
C LYS A 62 -20.39 12.47 -4.10
N LYS A 63 -19.48 13.10 -4.85
CA LYS A 63 -18.09 13.34 -4.45
C LYS A 63 -18.07 14.26 -3.22
N ALA A 64 -18.09 13.68 -2.01
CA ALA A 64 -17.55 14.32 -0.83
C ALA A 64 -16.07 13.93 -0.78
N VAL A 65 -15.27 14.58 -1.62
CA VAL A 65 -13.83 14.39 -1.63
C VAL A 65 -13.29 15.35 -0.58
N GLU A 66 -12.65 14.85 0.47
CA GLU A 66 -12.07 15.72 1.51
C GLU A 66 -10.95 16.60 0.95
N VAL A 67 -10.33 16.20 -0.19
CA VAL A 67 -9.27 16.94 -0.88
C VAL A 67 -9.48 16.89 -2.38
N GLU A 68 -9.79 18.02 -3.02
CA GLU A 68 -10.20 18.06 -4.43
C GLU A 68 -9.14 17.50 -5.39
N PRO A 69 -9.53 16.80 -6.47
CA PRO A 69 -8.58 16.25 -7.45
C PRO A 69 -7.75 17.33 -8.18
N GLU A 70 -8.23 18.57 -8.24
CA GLU A 70 -7.55 19.68 -8.93
C GLU A 70 -6.35 20.21 -8.13
N GLU A 71 -6.39 20.13 -6.79
CA GLU A 71 -5.23 20.44 -5.94
C GLU A 71 -4.15 19.35 -6.03
N ARG A 72 -4.53 18.14 -6.46
CA ARG A 72 -3.68 16.95 -6.54
C ARG A 72 -2.88 16.86 -7.84
N GLY A 73 -2.21 17.92 -8.27
CA GLY A 73 -1.32 17.91 -9.45
C GLY A 73 -0.40 16.68 -9.54
N SER A 74 0.21 16.38 -10.69
CA SER A 74 0.96 15.11 -10.87
C SER A 74 2.09 14.94 -9.84
N VAL A 75 1.85 14.10 -8.82
CA VAL A 75 2.81 13.80 -7.75
C VAL A 75 4.03 13.07 -8.29
N PHE A 76 3.79 12.23 -9.30
CA PHE A 76 4.83 11.47 -9.96
C PHE A 76 5.47 12.30 -11.08
N SER A 77 6.77 12.59 -10.92
CA SER A 77 7.59 13.13 -12.00
C SER A 77 8.86 12.29 -12.14
N LEU A 78 9.24 11.92 -13.37
CA LEU A 78 10.45 11.11 -13.59
C LEU A 78 11.70 11.83 -13.08
N LYS A 79 11.76 13.16 -13.23
CA LYS A 79 12.83 13.99 -12.68
C LYS A 79 12.86 13.99 -11.14
N GLY A 80 11.69 14.01 -10.49
CA GLY A 80 11.57 13.88 -9.03
C GLY A 80 12.01 12.51 -8.54
N PHE A 81 11.61 11.44 -9.25
CA PHE A 81 12.04 10.07 -8.96
C PHE A 81 13.56 9.90 -9.07
N LEU A 82 14.18 10.44 -10.12
CA LEU A 82 15.64 10.40 -10.24
C LEU A 82 16.36 11.18 -9.13
N LYS A 83 15.77 12.31 -8.68
CA LYS A 83 16.28 13.06 -7.53
C LYS A 83 16.11 12.30 -6.22
N SER A 84 14.97 11.63 -6.02
CA SER A 84 14.72 10.86 -4.80
C SER A 84 15.67 9.67 -4.68
N LEU A 85 16.15 9.13 -5.81
CA LEU A 85 17.14 8.04 -5.81
C LEU A 85 18.44 8.42 -5.10
N TRP A 86 18.88 9.68 -5.16
CA TRP A 86 20.06 10.13 -4.40
C TRP A 86 19.88 10.01 -2.87
N PHE A 87 18.64 10.17 -2.40
CA PHE A 87 18.28 10.01 -1.00
C PHE A 87 17.97 8.56 -0.64
N LEU A 88 17.25 7.85 -1.51
CA LEU A 88 16.78 6.49 -1.27
C LEU A 88 17.86 5.44 -1.49
N ALA A 89 18.78 5.62 -2.45
CA ALA A 89 19.78 4.61 -2.78
C ALA A 89 20.72 4.26 -1.60
N PRO A 90 21.24 5.20 -0.81
CA PRO A 90 22.01 4.87 0.39
C PRO A 90 21.20 4.05 1.40
N VAL A 91 19.91 4.38 1.59
CA VAL A 91 19.01 3.67 2.49
C VAL A 91 18.74 2.26 1.99
N LEU A 92 18.43 2.11 0.70
CA LEU A 92 18.18 0.81 0.08
C LEU A 92 19.44 -0.07 0.08
N LEU A 93 20.61 0.50 -0.18
CA LEU A 93 21.89 -0.19 -0.12
C LEU A 93 22.22 -0.63 1.30
N PHE A 94 22.04 0.24 2.29
CA PHE A 94 22.19 -0.11 3.71
C PHE A 94 21.26 -1.24 4.12
N MET A 95 19.98 -1.17 3.74
CA MET A 95 19.01 -2.24 4.01
C MET A 95 19.39 -3.53 3.30
N THR A 96 19.86 -3.47 2.05
CA THR A 96 20.30 -4.66 1.31
C THR A 96 21.50 -5.33 1.97
N LEU A 97 22.50 -4.55 2.40
CA LEU A 97 23.71 -5.09 3.03
C LEU A 97 23.43 -5.64 4.44
N THR A 98 22.60 -4.96 5.22
CA THR A 98 22.26 -5.41 6.57
C THR A 98 21.32 -6.60 6.52
N MET A 99 20.24 -6.53 5.75
CA MET A 99 19.22 -7.59 5.65
C MET A 99 19.68 -8.81 4.85
N GLY A 100 20.64 -8.65 3.92
CA GLY A 100 21.16 -9.74 3.09
C GLY A 100 22.09 -10.72 3.82
N HIS A 101 22.51 -10.39 5.05
CA HIS A 101 23.42 -11.21 5.86
C HIS A 101 22.78 -11.83 7.10
N PHE A 102 21.49 -11.58 7.36
CA PHE A 102 20.80 -12.27 8.45
C PHE A 102 20.51 -13.71 8.09
N ASP A 103 20.51 -14.55 9.13
CA ASP A 103 20.20 -15.97 9.01
C ASP A 103 18.85 -16.17 8.32
N ARG A 104 18.75 -17.20 7.47
CA ARG A 104 17.57 -17.43 6.60
C ARG A 104 16.26 -17.56 7.38
N ASP A 105 16.37 -17.94 8.65
CA ASP A 105 15.24 -18.21 9.54
C ASP A 105 14.91 -17.03 10.48
N ALA A 106 15.72 -15.97 10.50
CA ALA A 106 15.61 -14.90 11.50
C ALA A 106 14.91 -13.63 10.98
N VAL A 107 15.06 -13.31 9.70
CA VAL A 107 14.59 -12.03 9.13
C VAL A 107 14.07 -12.24 7.71
N VAL A 108 12.96 -11.58 7.38
CA VAL A 108 12.44 -11.56 6.01
C VAL A 108 13.46 -10.88 5.08
N PRO A 109 13.92 -11.56 4.02
CA PRO A 109 14.95 -11.01 3.14
C PRO A 109 14.44 -9.79 2.36
N PHE A 110 15.34 -8.84 2.13
CA PHE A 110 15.11 -7.75 1.19
C PHE A 110 15.08 -8.29 -0.25
N PRO A 111 14.20 -7.83 -1.16
CA PRO A 111 13.21 -6.75 -1.05
C PRO A 111 11.85 -7.17 -0.48
N SER A 112 11.61 -8.44 -0.15
CA SER A 112 10.31 -8.91 0.38
C SER A 112 9.92 -8.21 1.69
N ALA A 113 10.89 -7.83 2.52
CA ALA A 113 10.67 -7.02 3.73
C ALA A 113 9.99 -5.67 3.45
N LEU A 114 10.20 -5.07 2.26
CA LEU A 114 9.52 -3.83 1.89
C LEU A 114 8.00 -4.02 1.83
N ILE A 115 7.53 -5.18 1.38
CA ILE A 115 6.09 -5.48 1.33
C ILE A 115 5.51 -5.59 2.74
N LEU A 116 6.21 -6.21 3.68
CA LEU A 116 5.76 -6.26 5.07
C LEU A 116 5.74 -4.86 5.68
N GLY A 117 6.75 -4.03 5.42
CA GLY A 117 6.73 -2.62 5.83
C GLY A 117 5.55 -1.86 5.21
N PHE A 118 5.29 -2.05 3.92
CA PHE A 118 4.17 -1.46 3.20
C PHE A 118 2.83 -1.82 3.85
N LEU A 119 2.59 -3.11 4.12
CA LEU A 119 1.37 -3.59 4.76
C LEU A 119 1.25 -3.10 6.20
N LEU A 120 2.35 -3.08 6.95
CA LEU A 120 2.37 -2.61 8.34
C LEU A 120 1.98 -1.14 8.42
N VAL A 121 2.64 -0.27 7.63
CA VAL A 121 2.39 1.18 7.70
C VAL A 121 1.02 1.53 7.13
N ASN A 122 0.60 0.93 6.00
CA ASN A 122 -0.76 1.15 5.49
C ASN A 122 -1.82 0.58 6.43
N GLY A 123 -1.57 -0.57 7.07
CA GLY A 123 -2.45 -1.17 8.06
C GLY A 123 -2.59 -0.31 9.32
N PHE A 124 -1.47 0.25 9.81
CA PHE A 124 -1.46 1.20 10.91
C PHE A 124 -2.26 2.47 10.56
N PHE A 125 -2.03 3.06 9.39
CA PHE A 125 -2.82 4.21 8.95
C PHE A 125 -4.29 3.87 8.75
N ASN A 126 -4.63 2.68 8.26
CA ASN A 126 -6.02 2.23 8.13
C ASN A 126 -6.68 2.05 9.51
N PHE A 127 -5.95 1.55 10.50
CA PHE A 127 -6.39 1.50 11.89
C PHE A 127 -6.62 2.90 12.46
N LEU A 128 -5.68 3.84 12.27
CA LEU A 128 -5.86 5.24 12.68
C LEU A 128 -7.09 5.88 12.02
N SER A 129 -7.38 5.54 10.76
CA SER A 129 -8.55 6.03 10.06
C SER A 129 -9.88 5.63 10.71
N LEU A 130 -9.93 4.58 11.56
CA LEU A 130 -11.11 4.24 12.35
C LEU A 130 -11.50 5.34 13.34
N PHE A 131 -10.54 6.15 13.77
CA PHE A 131 -10.76 7.24 14.70
C PHE A 131 -10.73 8.58 13.98
N VAL A 132 -9.70 8.81 13.16
CA VAL A 132 -9.36 10.12 12.59
C VAL A 132 -9.06 10.05 11.07
N PRO A 133 -10.04 9.69 10.23
CA PRO A 133 -9.81 9.45 8.79
C PRO A 133 -9.25 10.68 8.05
N SER A 134 -9.79 11.87 8.34
CA SER A 134 -9.38 13.11 7.67
C SER A 134 -7.93 13.52 7.97
N TYR A 135 -7.44 13.25 9.18
CA TYR A 135 -6.04 13.50 9.55
C TYR A 135 -5.08 12.60 8.78
N VAL A 136 -5.46 11.34 8.54
CA VAL A 136 -4.63 10.40 7.80
C VAL A 136 -4.51 10.81 6.33
N VAL A 137 -5.62 11.28 5.72
CA VAL A 137 -5.62 11.84 4.36
C VAL A 137 -4.77 13.12 4.31
N LEU A 138 -4.93 14.02 5.29
CA LEU A 138 -4.14 15.26 5.37
C LEU A 138 -2.64 14.99 5.52
N PHE A 139 -2.26 14.01 6.34
CA PHE A 139 -0.87 13.60 6.53
C PHE A 139 -0.25 13.14 5.20
N TYR A 140 -0.95 12.29 4.45
CA TYR A 140 -0.51 11.89 3.12
C TYR A 140 -0.38 13.10 2.20
N VAL A 141 -1.37 13.99 2.17
CA VAL A 141 -1.37 15.14 1.27
C VAL A 141 -0.21 16.11 1.58
N ALA A 142 0.04 16.39 2.86
CA ALA A 142 1.13 17.27 3.27
C ALA A 142 2.52 16.77 2.84
N ASN A 143 2.72 15.45 2.82
CA ASN A 143 4.00 14.84 2.43
C ASN A 143 4.09 14.57 0.92
N ALA A 144 3.00 14.14 0.29
CA ALA A 144 2.99 13.81 -1.13
C ALA A 144 2.98 15.06 -2.02
N TYR A 145 2.27 16.11 -1.61
CA TYR A 145 2.10 17.35 -2.39
C TYR A 145 2.94 18.52 -1.86
N ASP A 146 3.96 18.24 -1.05
CA ASP A 146 4.94 19.28 -0.66
C ASP A 146 5.48 19.98 -1.92
N LYS A 147 5.53 21.31 -1.92
CA LYS A 147 5.98 22.12 -3.06
C LYS A 147 7.51 22.19 -3.17
N ALA A 148 8.24 21.75 -2.15
CA ALA A 148 9.70 21.73 -2.20
C ALA A 148 10.22 20.70 -3.22
N ASN A 149 11.21 21.10 -4.04
CA ASN A 149 11.79 20.29 -5.13
C ASN A 149 13.25 19.85 -4.85
N THR A 150 13.57 19.61 -3.58
CA THR A 150 14.87 19.14 -3.08
C THR A 150 14.98 17.61 -3.15
N ALA A 151 16.19 17.05 -3.10
CA ALA A 151 16.36 15.59 -3.06
C ALA A 151 15.70 14.96 -1.80
N TRP A 152 15.74 15.67 -0.67
CA TRP A 152 15.09 15.27 0.57
C TRP A 152 13.57 15.26 0.44
N SER A 153 12.97 16.38 0.01
CA SER A 153 11.52 16.48 -0.16
C SER A 153 10.97 15.48 -1.19
N GLU A 154 11.69 15.25 -2.30
CA GLU A 154 11.35 14.18 -3.24
C GLU A 154 11.48 12.80 -2.59
N GLY A 155 12.55 12.54 -1.84
CA GLY A 155 12.72 11.32 -1.04
C GLY A 155 11.52 11.02 -0.15
N PHE A 156 11.13 11.97 0.69
CA PHE A 156 9.97 11.85 1.58
C PHE A 156 8.66 11.72 0.81
N ARG A 157 8.48 12.43 -0.30
CA ARG A 157 7.31 12.29 -1.18
C ARG A 157 7.14 10.85 -1.65
N TYR A 158 8.20 10.22 -2.18
CA TYR A 158 8.12 8.84 -2.66
C TYR A 158 7.93 7.82 -1.52
N ILE A 159 8.52 8.06 -0.35
CA ILE A 159 8.27 7.26 0.87
C ILE A 159 6.79 7.36 1.29
N ALA A 160 6.23 8.57 1.32
CA ALA A 160 4.84 8.80 1.68
C ALA A 160 3.88 8.13 0.68
N ILE A 161 4.16 8.23 -0.62
CA ILE A 161 3.38 7.52 -1.64
C ILE A 161 3.40 6.01 -1.40
N TYR A 162 4.57 5.44 -1.13
CA TYR A 162 4.69 4.01 -0.89
C TYR A 162 3.95 3.58 0.38
N PHE A 163 4.25 4.19 1.53
CA PHE A 163 3.76 3.70 2.82
C PHE A 163 2.38 4.21 3.24
N SER A 164 1.89 5.31 2.67
CA SER A 164 0.60 5.91 3.06
C SER A 164 -0.36 6.16 1.90
N GLY A 165 0.12 6.07 0.65
CA GLY A 165 -0.68 6.37 -0.53
C GLY A 165 -1.87 5.43 -0.72
N LEU A 166 -1.70 4.11 -0.49
CA LEU A 166 -2.81 3.16 -0.64
C LEU A 166 -3.91 3.47 0.38
N ASN A 167 -3.58 3.60 1.65
CA ASN A 167 -4.59 3.94 2.65
C ASN A 167 -5.24 5.30 2.38
N ALA A 168 -4.49 6.33 1.98
CA ALA A 168 -5.07 7.64 1.67
C ALA A 168 -6.08 7.58 0.51
N GLU A 169 -5.80 6.81 -0.54
CA GLU A 169 -6.73 6.59 -1.64
C GLU A 169 -7.98 5.80 -1.20
N ILE A 170 -7.80 4.79 -0.34
CA ILE A 170 -8.92 4.04 0.27
C ILE A 170 -9.81 4.98 1.09
N GLN A 171 -9.25 5.78 2.00
CA GLN A 171 -10.04 6.68 2.83
C GLN A 171 -10.75 7.75 2.01
N ASN A 172 -10.11 8.27 0.97
CA ASN A 172 -10.74 9.19 0.03
C ASN A 172 -11.85 8.54 -0.84
N LEU A 173 -11.78 7.23 -1.05
CA LEU A 173 -12.87 6.48 -1.65
C LEU A 173 -14.03 6.29 -0.66
N LEU A 174 -13.71 5.94 0.59
CA LEU A 174 -14.69 5.65 1.64
C LEU A 174 -15.38 6.91 2.18
N SER A 175 -14.75 8.08 2.13
CA SER A 175 -15.32 9.37 2.55
C SER A 175 -16.60 9.74 1.78
N ARG A 176 -16.81 9.12 0.62
CA ARG A 176 -18.01 9.33 -0.21
C ARG A 176 -19.23 8.55 0.30
N PHE A 177 -19.02 7.63 1.24
CA PHE A 177 -20.07 6.81 1.83
C PHE A 177 -20.46 7.38 3.20
N PRO A 178 -21.70 7.17 3.64
CA PRO A 178 -22.09 7.52 4.99
C PRO A 178 -21.31 6.70 6.02
N PHE A 179 -21.16 7.27 7.22
CA PHE A 179 -20.39 6.72 8.33
C PHE A 179 -20.64 5.22 8.59
N TYR A 180 -21.90 4.79 8.56
CA TYR A 180 -22.30 3.41 8.84
C TYR A 180 -21.86 2.40 7.77
N ILE A 181 -21.47 2.85 6.56
CA ILE A 181 -20.86 2.02 5.52
C ILE A 181 -19.33 2.13 5.58
N GLN A 182 -18.81 3.35 5.76
CA GLN A 182 -17.38 3.62 5.83
C GLN A 182 -16.69 2.83 6.96
N ARG A 183 -17.26 2.83 8.17
CA ARG A 183 -16.63 2.21 9.35
C ARG A 183 -16.49 0.69 9.22
N PRO A 184 -17.54 -0.08 8.87
CA PRO A 184 -17.39 -1.52 8.66
C PRO A 184 -16.38 -1.87 7.57
N ILE A 185 -16.34 -1.13 6.46
CA ILE A 185 -15.36 -1.40 5.39
C ILE A 185 -13.93 -1.12 5.86
N THR A 186 -13.72 -0.01 6.59
CA THR A 186 -12.40 0.31 7.16
C THR A 186 -11.95 -0.77 8.15
N LEU A 187 -12.87 -1.30 8.95
CA LEU A 187 -12.60 -2.40 9.89
C LEU A 187 -12.26 -3.70 9.16
N LEU A 188 -13.04 -4.06 8.13
CA LEU A 188 -12.75 -5.22 7.27
C LEU A 188 -11.36 -5.10 6.62
N LEU A 189 -10.98 -3.90 6.20
CA LEU A 189 -9.64 -3.64 5.66
C LEU A 189 -8.56 -3.77 6.74
N CYS A 190 -8.80 -3.39 8.00
CA CYS A 190 -7.84 -3.61 9.08
C CYS A 190 -7.60 -5.10 9.29
N ILE A 191 -8.68 -5.88 9.36
CA ILE A 191 -8.63 -7.34 9.49
C ILE A 191 -7.85 -7.92 8.30
N TRP A 192 -8.16 -7.48 7.09
CA TRP A 192 -7.46 -7.89 5.87
C TRP A 192 -5.96 -7.56 5.91
N TYR A 193 -5.55 -6.36 6.35
CA TYR A 193 -4.13 -6.00 6.50
C TYR A 193 -3.41 -6.92 7.49
N ILE A 194 -4.04 -7.26 8.62
CA ILE A 194 -3.46 -8.19 9.61
C ILE A 194 -3.25 -9.56 8.98
N PHE A 195 -4.28 -10.12 8.32
CA PHE A 195 -4.15 -11.41 7.65
C PHE A 195 -3.10 -11.39 6.54
N ALA A 196 -3.09 -10.35 5.70
CA ALA A 196 -2.09 -10.20 4.65
C ALA A 196 -0.66 -10.11 5.22
N TYR A 197 -0.46 -9.36 6.30
CA TYR A 197 0.83 -9.21 6.97
C TYR A 197 1.31 -10.54 7.54
N ILE A 198 0.49 -11.21 8.35
CA ILE A 198 0.84 -12.50 8.98
C ILE A 198 1.14 -13.53 7.91
N SER A 199 0.34 -13.61 6.86
CA SER A 199 0.54 -14.62 5.83
C SER A 199 1.79 -14.39 5.00
N ILE A 200 2.13 -13.14 4.66
CA ILE A 200 3.42 -12.86 4.01
C ILE A 200 4.59 -13.15 4.98
N GLY A 201 4.45 -12.86 6.28
CA GLY A 201 5.44 -13.23 7.30
C GLY A 201 5.66 -14.75 7.38
N SER A 202 4.57 -15.52 7.35
CA SER A 202 4.60 -16.97 7.45
C SER A 202 5.31 -17.67 6.31
N LEU A 203 5.42 -17.02 5.13
CA LEU A 203 6.25 -17.49 4.02
C LEU A 203 7.70 -17.73 4.46
N PHE A 204 8.18 -16.88 5.36
CA PHE A 204 9.55 -16.85 5.86
C PHE A 204 9.67 -17.38 7.29
N GLY A 205 8.61 -17.99 7.84
CA GLY A 205 8.62 -18.59 9.17
C GLY A 205 8.28 -17.66 10.35
N TRP A 206 7.72 -16.47 10.08
CA TRP A 206 7.20 -15.54 11.08
C TRP A 206 5.72 -15.74 11.40
#